data_AF-A0A432VYP9-F1
#
_entry.id   AF-A0A432VYP9-F1
#
_cell.length_a   1.000
_cell.length_b   1.000
_cell.length_c   1.000
_cell.angle_alpha   90.00
_cell.angle_beta   90.00
_cell.angle_gamma   90.00
#
_symmetry.space_group_name_H-M   'P 1'
#
loop_
_entity.id
_entity.type
_entity.pdbx_description
1 polymer ?
#
loop_
_entity_poly.entity_id
_entity_poly.type
_entity_poly.pdbx_seq_one_letter_code
_entity_poly.pdbx_strand_id
1 'polypeptide(L)'
;MEGVKEGKRVTLIGAFVNAILSAMKMLVGWFGGSAALVADGLHSFSDLITDVLVYWVFRVAHRAPDASHPWGHKRIETLATIALAVILGVVAVLMAWDSVQVLLAGEPLSAPSQWTLIVAAISIIANEGLYWLTVRAGKKANSQLLIANAWHHRTDSLSSIVVLVAIAGAIAGIWWLDALAAVLVALLIGKVALDMLLTNAKELVDTAVPAQQLEKIKATAREIDGVLDVHSAKSRFSGGNILLELHIQVAPELTVTEGHYIGEQVVERLLRTFDEVTYVIYHIDTRNDQATARAELTLPNRVEIERLFSQFHARLPANLKDLVSGSQLNLHYLAEGIVIDVKLDVPMSANEAQDKLQRDERQLRTLAQFYRTQFADVDGIAKVRVWYGIEE
;
A
#
# COMPACT_ATOMS: atom_id res chain seq x y z
N MET A 1 -15.85 26.39 12.93
CA MET A 1 -17.02 25.49 12.98
C MET A 1 -18.11 25.83 11.95
N GLU A 2 -18.34 27.11 11.62
CA GLU A 2 -19.33 27.50 10.58
C GLU A 2 -18.99 26.95 9.18
N GLY A 3 -17.74 27.04 8.73
CA GLY A 3 -17.35 26.54 7.40
C GLY A 3 -17.55 25.03 7.20
N VAL A 4 -17.42 24.22 8.26
CA VAL A 4 -17.67 22.76 8.20
C VAL A 4 -19.17 22.45 8.09
N LYS A 5 -20.01 23.22 8.80
CA LYS A 5 -21.48 23.12 8.69
C LYS A 5 -21.98 23.60 7.32
N GLU A 6 -21.40 24.69 6.80
CA GLU A 6 -21.70 25.22 5.47
C GLU A 6 -21.28 24.23 4.37
N GLY A 7 -20.09 23.61 4.49
CA GLY A 7 -19.63 22.56 3.59
C GLY A 7 -20.57 21.36 3.52
N LYS A 8 -20.93 20.77 4.67
CA LYS A 8 -21.90 19.66 4.73
C LYS A 8 -23.25 20.03 4.10
N ARG A 9 -23.75 21.24 4.37
CA ARG A 9 -25.02 21.72 3.79
C ARG A 9 -24.95 21.82 2.27
N VAL A 10 -23.87 22.39 1.73
CA VAL A 10 -23.70 22.54 0.28
C VAL A 10 -23.54 21.19 -0.41
N THR A 11 -22.79 20.25 0.20
CA THR A 11 -22.69 18.88 -0.32
C THR A 11 -24.06 18.18 -0.36
N LEU A 12 -24.88 18.30 0.70
CA LEU A 12 -26.23 17.72 0.72
C LEU A 12 -27.16 18.35 -0.31
N ILE A 13 -27.09 19.68 -0.49
CA ILE A 13 -27.84 20.38 -1.54
C ILE A 13 -27.40 19.90 -2.91
N GLY A 14 -26.09 19.79 -3.15
CA GLY A 14 -25.54 19.28 -4.40
C GLY A 14 -26.01 17.86 -4.72
N ALA A 15 -25.93 16.94 -3.75
CA ALA A 15 -26.40 15.57 -3.91
C ALA A 15 -27.91 15.51 -4.23
N PHE A 16 -28.73 16.30 -3.53
CA PHE A 16 -30.17 16.35 -3.78
C PHE A 16 -30.52 16.92 -5.16
N VAL A 17 -29.86 18.02 -5.56
CA VAL A 17 -30.04 18.63 -6.88
C VAL A 17 -29.60 17.67 -7.98
N ASN A 18 -28.44 17.04 -7.85
CA ASN A 18 -27.95 16.04 -8.81
C ASN A 18 -28.92 14.87 -8.93
N ALA A 19 -29.47 14.35 -7.81
CA ALA A 19 -30.46 13.28 -7.86
C ALA A 19 -31.71 13.65 -8.66
N ILE A 20 -32.23 14.86 -8.46
CA ILE A 20 -33.39 15.36 -9.21
C ILE A 20 -33.03 15.55 -10.69
N LEU A 21 -31.89 16.17 -10.98
CA LEU A 21 -31.45 16.41 -12.36
C LEU A 21 -31.24 15.11 -13.11
N SER A 22 -30.57 14.12 -12.52
CA SER A 22 -30.36 12.80 -13.12
C SER A 22 -31.69 12.12 -13.44
N ALA A 23 -32.63 12.11 -12.49
CA ALA A 23 -33.97 11.54 -12.73
C ALA A 23 -34.72 12.29 -13.83
N MET A 24 -34.68 13.62 -13.84
CA MET A 24 -35.33 14.43 -14.88
C MET A 24 -34.72 14.20 -16.26
N LYS A 25 -33.39 14.19 -16.38
CA LYS A 25 -32.68 13.90 -17.64
C LYS A 25 -33.05 12.52 -18.19
N MET A 26 -33.05 11.50 -17.34
CA MET A 26 -33.40 10.14 -17.75
C MET A 26 -34.86 10.03 -18.19
N LEU A 27 -35.81 10.56 -17.40
CA LEU A 27 -37.24 10.49 -17.73
C LEU A 27 -37.58 11.30 -18.98
N VAL A 28 -37.15 12.56 -19.03
CA VAL A 28 -37.45 13.44 -20.18
C VAL A 28 -36.64 13.04 -21.41
N GLY A 29 -35.43 12.51 -21.26
CA GLY A 29 -34.67 11.92 -22.35
C GLY A 29 -35.38 10.71 -22.95
N TRP A 30 -35.90 9.81 -22.11
CA TRP A 30 -36.63 8.62 -22.55
C TRP A 30 -37.93 8.97 -23.26
N PHE A 31 -38.82 9.73 -22.61
CA PHE A 31 -40.11 10.12 -23.21
C PHE A 31 -39.96 11.13 -24.35
N GLY A 32 -38.91 11.94 -24.30
CA GLY A 32 -38.60 12.95 -25.30
C GLY A 32 -37.76 12.44 -26.46
N GLY A 33 -37.36 11.17 -26.49
CA GLY A 33 -36.61 10.57 -27.60
C GLY A 33 -35.20 11.11 -27.80
N SER A 34 -34.49 11.47 -26.73
CA SER A 34 -33.08 11.89 -26.79
C SER A 34 -32.19 10.86 -26.08
N ALA A 35 -31.42 10.11 -26.85
CA ALA A 35 -30.44 9.17 -26.33
C ALA A 35 -29.29 9.91 -25.62
N ALA A 36 -28.91 11.09 -26.13
CA ALA A 36 -27.86 11.90 -25.52
C ALA A 36 -28.24 12.39 -24.12
N LEU A 37 -29.49 12.82 -23.92
CA LEU A 37 -29.99 13.27 -22.61
C LEU A 37 -30.11 12.10 -21.62
N VAL A 38 -30.51 10.92 -22.09
CA VAL A 38 -30.50 9.70 -21.26
C VAL A 38 -29.08 9.35 -20.84
N ALA A 39 -28.11 9.43 -21.75
CA ALA A 39 -26.69 9.14 -21.47
C ALA A 39 -26.12 10.08 -20.42
N ASP A 40 -26.39 11.38 -20.58
CA ASP A 40 -25.99 12.42 -19.62
C ASP A 40 -26.66 12.23 -18.25
N GLY A 41 -27.95 11.87 -18.24
CA GLY A 41 -28.68 11.56 -17.02
C GLY A 41 -28.12 10.34 -16.30
N LEU A 42 -27.74 9.30 -17.05
CA LEU A 42 -27.19 8.07 -16.51
C LEU A 42 -25.77 8.23 -16.00
N HIS A 43 -24.96 9.08 -16.65
CA HIS A 43 -23.67 9.52 -16.13
C HIS A 43 -23.83 10.19 -14.76
N SER A 44 -24.68 11.23 -14.67
CA SER A 44 -24.92 11.94 -13.41
C SER A 44 -25.57 11.03 -12.35
N PHE A 45 -26.35 10.02 -12.75
CA PHE A 45 -26.92 9.03 -11.83
C PHE A 45 -25.86 8.05 -11.30
N SER A 46 -24.92 7.62 -12.15
CA SER A 46 -23.78 6.80 -11.77
C SER A 46 -22.94 7.48 -10.69
N ASP A 47 -22.67 8.77 -10.84
CA ASP A 47 -21.88 9.52 -9.85
C ASP A 47 -22.60 9.57 -8.49
N LEU A 48 -23.92 9.78 -8.50
CA LEU A 48 -24.73 9.73 -7.27
C LEU A 48 -24.70 8.34 -6.61
N ILE A 49 -24.83 7.26 -7.40
CA ILE A 49 -24.71 5.89 -6.87
C ILE A 49 -23.32 5.67 -6.29
N THR A 50 -22.28 6.15 -6.96
CA THR A 50 -20.89 6.04 -6.52
C THR A 50 -20.72 6.71 -5.16
N ASP A 51 -21.21 7.94 -4.99
CA ASP A 51 -21.13 8.67 -3.71
C ASP A 51 -21.84 7.92 -2.57
N VAL A 52 -23.03 7.38 -2.83
CA VAL A 52 -23.80 6.62 -1.84
C VAL A 52 -23.12 5.29 -1.50
N LEU A 53 -22.62 4.58 -2.52
CA LEU A 53 -21.90 3.33 -2.36
C LEU A 53 -20.63 3.55 -1.55
N VAL A 54 -19.83 4.56 -1.89
CA VAL A 54 -18.63 4.96 -1.14
C VAL A 54 -18.99 5.28 0.30
N TYR A 55 -20.04 6.07 0.57
CA TYR A 55 -20.45 6.37 1.94
C TYR A 55 -20.79 5.10 2.75
N TRP A 56 -21.53 4.16 2.17
CA TRP A 56 -21.91 2.93 2.86
C TRP A 56 -20.73 1.96 3.03
N VAL A 57 -19.97 1.75 1.96
CA VAL A 57 -18.80 0.87 1.93
C VAL A 57 -17.70 1.40 2.85
N PHE A 58 -17.49 2.70 2.91
CA PHE A 58 -16.52 3.33 3.81
C PHE A 58 -16.70 2.87 5.26
N ARG A 59 -17.95 2.80 5.73
CA ARG A 59 -18.27 2.34 7.10
C ARG A 59 -17.91 0.87 7.34
N VAL A 60 -17.98 0.03 6.31
CA VAL A 60 -17.64 -1.40 6.41
C VAL A 60 -16.14 -1.61 6.22
N ALA A 61 -15.55 -0.96 5.21
CA ALA A 61 -14.15 -1.06 4.83
C ALA A 61 -13.20 -0.54 5.92
N HIS A 62 -13.62 0.46 6.70
CA HIS A 62 -12.82 1.06 7.78
C HIS A 62 -13.07 0.44 9.16
N ARG A 63 -13.71 -0.74 9.22
CA ARG A 63 -13.77 -1.51 10.45
C ARG A 63 -12.37 -2.04 10.79
N ALA A 64 -12.06 -2.07 12.09
CA ALA A 64 -10.83 -2.67 12.58
C ALA A 64 -10.72 -4.14 12.15
N PRO A 65 -9.50 -4.68 12.04
CA PRO A 65 -9.30 -6.11 11.82
C PRO A 65 -10.03 -6.97 12.84
N ASP A 66 -10.51 -8.13 12.39
CA ASP A 66 -11.16 -9.14 13.23
C ASP A 66 -10.64 -10.55 12.92
N ALA A 67 -11.15 -11.57 13.60
CA ALA A 67 -10.69 -12.94 13.43
C ALA A 67 -10.90 -13.50 12.00
N SER A 68 -11.91 -13.02 11.28
CA SER A 68 -12.19 -13.43 9.89
C SER A 68 -11.38 -12.61 8.88
N HIS A 69 -11.00 -11.38 9.25
CA HIS A 69 -10.22 -10.45 8.44
C HIS A 69 -9.04 -9.85 9.25
N PRO A 70 -7.96 -10.61 9.50
CA PRO A 70 -6.82 -10.15 10.30
C PRO A 70 -6.06 -8.95 9.70
N TRP A 71 -6.21 -8.75 8.39
CA TRP A 71 -5.64 -7.62 7.63
C TRP A 71 -6.59 -6.43 7.49
N GLY A 72 -7.78 -6.51 8.10
CA GLY A 72 -8.83 -5.50 8.00
C GLY A 72 -9.73 -5.66 6.78
N HIS A 73 -10.66 -4.72 6.65
CA HIS A 73 -11.80 -4.81 5.71
C HIS A 73 -11.64 -3.95 4.46
N LYS A 74 -10.52 -3.24 4.30
CA LYS A 74 -10.41 -2.20 3.27
C LYS A 74 -10.52 -2.72 1.83
N ARG A 75 -10.22 -4.00 1.56
CA ARG A 75 -10.44 -4.63 0.24
C ARG A 75 -11.90 -4.70 -0.19
N ILE A 76 -12.85 -4.54 0.74
CA ILE A 76 -14.28 -4.43 0.40
C ILE A 76 -14.54 -3.19 -0.46
N GLU A 77 -13.76 -2.11 -0.28
CA GLU A 77 -13.81 -0.93 -1.13
C GLU A 77 -13.39 -1.24 -2.56
N THR A 78 -12.25 -1.93 -2.73
CA THR A 78 -11.78 -2.40 -4.04
C THR A 78 -12.84 -3.27 -4.74
N LEU A 79 -13.47 -4.21 -4.02
CA LEU A 79 -14.51 -5.08 -4.57
C LEU A 79 -15.78 -4.31 -4.97
N ALA A 80 -16.23 -3.36 -4.14
CA ALA A 80 -17.39 -2.54 -4.44
C ALA A 80 -17.15 -1.66 -5.68
N THR A 81 -15.96 -1.06 -5.79
CA THR A 81 -15.57 -0.26 -6.95
C THR A 81 -15.49 -1.08 -8.23
N ILE A 82 -14.99 -2.32 -8.16
CA ILE A 82 -15.00 -3.25 -9.31
C ILE A 82 -16.44 -3.57 -9.74
N ALA A 83 -17.31 -3.91 -8.79
CA ALA A 83 -18.71 -4.24 -9.10
C ALA A 83 -19.42 -3.07 -9.78
N LEU A 84 -19.22 -1.85 -9.27
CA LEU A 84 -19.73 -0.63 -9.88
C LEU A 84 -19.17 -0.42 -11.29
N ALA A 85 -17.85 -0.55 -11.48
CA ALA A 85 -17.21 -0.42 -12.78
C ALA A 85 -17.78 -1.41 -13.81
N VAL A 86 -18.05 -2.66 -13.42
CA VAL A 86 -18.67 -3.65 -14.31
C VAL A 86 -20.10 -3.22 -14.71
N ILE A 87 -20.91 -2.77 -13.76
CA ILE A 87 -22.28 -2.29 -14.04
C ILE A 87 -22.24 -1.12 -15.03
N LEU A 88 -21.37 -0.15 -14.80
CA LEU A 88 -21.21 1.02 -15.69
C LEU A 88 -20.70 0.64 -17.08
N GLY A 89 -19.77 -0.31 -17.16
CA GLY A 89 -19.27 -0.83 -18.43
C GLY A 89 -20.37 -1.50 -19.25
N VAL A 90 -21.19 -2.36 -18.63
CA VAL A 90 -22.32 -3.01 -19.31
C VAL A 90 -23.32 -1.97 -19.81
N VAL A 91 -23.67 -1.01 -18.96
CA VAL A 91 -24.58 0.08 -19.29
C VAL A 91 -24.05 0.91 -20.47
N ALA A 92 -22.78 1.31 -20.43
CA ALA A 92 -22.13 2.05 -21.52
C ALA A 92 -22.18 1.29 -22.85
N VAL A 93 -21.91 -0.02 -22.83
CA VAL A 93 -21.97 -0.87 -24.04
C VAL A 93 -23.38 -0.94 -24.60
N LEU A 94 -24.41 -1.16 -23.77
CA LEU A 94 -25.81 -1.21 -24.21
C LEU A 94 -26.24 0.12 -24.84
N MET A 95 -25.89 1.25 -24.22
CA MET A 95 -26.22 2.57 -24.74
C MET A 95 -25.52 2.90 -26.07
N ALA A 96 -24.23 2.56 -26.16
CA ALA A 96 -23.48 2.73 -27.39
C ALA A 96 -24.06 1.86 -28.51
N TRP A 97 -24.43 0.61 -28.20
CA TRP A 97 -25.04 -0.31 -29.13
C TRP A 97 -26.36 0.23 -29.70
N ASP A 98 -27.29 0.65 -28.84
CA ASP A 98 -28.57 1.23 -29.26
C ASP A 98 -28.37 2.49 -30.13
N SER A 99 -27.47 3.37 -29.73
CA SER A 99 -27.19 4.62 -30.46
C SER A 99 -26.51 4.36 -31.81
N VAL A 100 -25.62 3.37 -31.90
CA VAL A 100 -25.00 2.94 -33.16
C VAL A 100 -26.04 2.32 -34.10
N GLN A 101 -26.98 1.53 -33.57
CA GLN A 101 -28.06 0.97 -34.41
C GLN A 101 -28.91 2.09 -35.03
N VAL A 102 -29.23 3.14 -34.29
CA VAL A 102 -29.93 4.32 -34.83
C VAL A 102 -29.13 5.00 -35.94
N LEU A 103 -27.81 5.16 -35.77
CA LEU A 103 -26.94 5.74 -36.80
C LEU A 103 -26.86 4.88 -38.07
N LEU A 104 -26.78 3.54 -37.92
CA LEU A 104 -26.68 2.61 -39.04
C LEU A 104 -28.00 2.43 -39.79
N ALA A 105 -29.14 2.52 -39.09
CA ALA A 105 -30.47 2.41 -39.69
C ALA A 105 -30.78 3.57 -40.65
N GLY A 106 -30.13 4.74 -40.48
CA GLY A 106 -30.28 5.90 -41.37
C GLY A 106 -31.59 6.67 -41.22
N GLU A 107 -32.51 6.19 -40.38
CA GLU A 107 -33.78 6.85 -40.08
C GLU A 107 -33.90 7.07 -38.56
N PRO A 108 -34.12 8.32 -38.09
CA PRO A 108 -34.39 8.56 -36.68
C PRO A 108 -35.75 7.98 -36.30
N LEU A 109 -35.86 7.35 -35.12
CA LEU A 109 -37.14 6.89 -34.59
C LEU A 109 -38.13 8.05 -34.40
N SER A 110 -37.63 9.24 -34.01
CA SER A 110 -38.33 10.53 -33.95
C SER A 110 -37.32 11.63 -33.60
N ALA A 111 -37.57 12.89 -33.98
CA ALA A 111 -36.76 14.01 -33.51
C ALA A 111 -36.97 14.22 -31.99
N PRO A 112 -35.92 14.59 -31.23
CA PRO A 112 -36.06 14.88 -29.81
C PRO A 112 -37.12 15.95 -29.53
N SER A 113 -37.90 15.78 -28.48
CA SER A 113 -38.92 16.76 -28.07
C SER A 113 -38.26 18.05 -27.56
N GLN A 114 -38.93 19.20 -27.70
CA GLN A 114 -38.44 20.48 -27.15
C GLN A 114 -38.20 20.44 -25.63
N TRP A 115 -38.91 19.56 -24.90
CA TRP A 115 -38.69 19.36 -23.47
C TRP A 115 -37.29 18.84 -23.14
N THR A 116 -36.68 18.05 -24.02
CA THR A 116 -35.29 17.56 -23.83
C THR A 116 -34.28 18.72 -23.81
N LEU A 117 -34.46 19.70 -24.68
CA LEU A 117 -33.62 20.90 -24.75
C LEU A 117 -33.77 21.76 -23.49
N ILE A 118 -35.00 21.93 -23.01
CA ILE A 118 -35.29 22.70 -21.78
C ILE A 118 -34.63 22.03 -20.58
N VAL A 119 -34.75 20.70 -20.43
CA VAL A 119 -34.15 19.98 -19.30
C VAL A 119 -32.62 20.00 -19.35
N ALA A 120 -32.02 19.84 -20.54
CA ALA A 120 -30.57 20.00 -20.71
C ALA A 120 -30.10 21.40 -20.28
N ALA A 121 -30.82 22.46 -20.69
CA ALA A 121 -30.51 23.84 -20.30
C ALA A 121 -30.65 24.07 -18.79
N ILE A 122 -31.72 23.55 -18.17
CA ILE A 122 -31.93 23.60 -16.72
C ILE A 122 -30.77 22.91 -15.99
N SER A 123 -30.32 21.75 -16.48
CA SER A 123 -29.18 21.05 -15.86
C SER A 123 -27.89 21.85 -15.91
N ILE A 124 -27.59 22.50 -17.04
CA ILE A 124 -26.39 23.34 -17.19
C ILE A 124 -26.44 24.49 -16.18
N ILE A 125 -27.57 25.18 -16.08
CA ILE A 125 -27.77 26.29 -15.15
C ILE A 125 -27.65 25.81 -13.70
N ALA A 126 -28.24 24.66 -13.38
CA ALA A 126 -28.18 24.10 -12.04
C ALA A 126 -26.76 23.68 -11.64
N ASN A 127 -26.02 22.98 -12.51
CA ASN A 127 -24.63 22.58 -12.27
C ASN A 127 -23.70 23.79 -12.14
N GLU A 128 -23.89 24.81 -12.98
CA GLU A 128 -23.15 26.08 -12.86
C GLU A 128 -23.49 26.81 -11.55
N GLY A 129 -24.76 26.79 -11.14
CA GLY A 129 -25.19 27.30 -9.83
C GLY A 129 -24.53 26.56 -8.66
N LEU A 130 -24.49 25.24 -8.71
CA LEU A 130 -23.78 24.40 -7.73
C LEU A 130 -22.28 24.71 -7.70
N TYR A 131 -21.64 24.91 -8.85
CA TYR A 131 -20.24 25.33 -8.91
C TYR A 131 -20.01 26.62 -8.08
N TRP A 132 -20.79 27.67 -8.32
CA TRP A 132 -20.61 28.94 -7.59
C TRP A 132 -20.89 28.82 -6.10
N LEU A 133 -21.91 28.04 -5.71
CA LEU A 133 -22.24 27.78 -4.30
C LEU A 133 -21.09 27.02 -3.61
N THR A 134 -20.59 25.95 -4.24
CA THR A 134 -19.55 25.08 -3.69
C THR A 134 -18.19 25.77 -3.65
N VAL A 135 -17.81 26.57 -4.66
CA VAL A 135 -16.57 27.39 -4.61
C VAL A 135 -16.62 28.40 -3.48
N ARG A 136 -17.75 29.10 -3.29
CA ARG A 136 -17.90 30.08 -2.19
C ARG A 136 -17.76 29.41 -0.83
N ALA A 137 -18.41 28.27 -0.63
CA ALA A 137 -18.28 27.48 0.59
C ALA A 137 -16.86 26.94 0.79
N GLY A 138 -16.22 26.44 -0.27
CA GLY A 138 -14.85 25.93 -0.23
C GLY A 138 -13.81 26.98 0.15
N LYS A 139 -13.93 28.20 -0.40
CA LYS A 139 -13.08 29.34 -0.01
C LYS A 139 -13.27 29.76 1.44
N LYS A 140 -14.53 29.86 1.90
CA LYS A 140 -14.83 30.18 3.32
C LYS A 140 -14.33 29.12 4.30
N ALA A 141 -14.43 27.85 3.91
CA ALA A 141 -13.99 26.72 4.72
C ALA A 141 -12.49 26.41 4.59
N ASN A 142 -11.76 27.16 3.75
CA ASN A 142 -10.37 26.89 3.35
C ASN A 142 -10.12 25.42 2.97
N SER A 143 -11.06 24.83 2.21
CA SER A 143 -11.07 23.41 1.86
C SER A 143 -10.81 23.21 0.37
N GLN A 144 -9.63 22.66 0.04
CA GLN A 144 -9.29 22.28 -1.33
C GLN A 144 -10.20 21.16 -1.86
N LEU A 145 -10.67 20.26 -0.99
CA LEU A 145 -11.61 19.19 -1.35
C LEU A 145 -12.96 19.75 -1.84
N LEU A 146 -13.52 20.76 -1.15
CA LEU A 146 -14.75 21.41 -1.61
C LEU A 146 -14.53 22.17 -2.92
N ILE A 147 -13.37 22.80 -3.10
CA ILE A 147 -13.04 23.47 -4.37
C ILE A 147 -12.93 22.45 -5.51
N ALA A 148 -12.29 21.30 -5.28
CA ALA A 148 -12.21 20.22 -6.26
C ALA A 148 -13.60 19.68 -6.63
N ASN A 149 -14.47 19.44 -5.63
CA ASN A 149 -15.87 19.04 -5.88
C ASN A 149 -16.66 20.09 -6.68
N ALA A 150 -16.38 21.38 -6.50
CA ALA A 150 -16.99 22.41 -7.32
C ALA A 150 -16.58 22.28 -8.80
N TRP A 151 -15.29 22.06 -9.07
CA TRP A 151 -14.78 21.83 -10.43
C TRP A 151 -15.38 20.58 -11.09
N HIS A 152 -15.75 19.58 -10.31
CA HIS A 152 -16.50 18.43 -10.81
C HIS A 152 -17.87 18.87 -11.38
N HIS A 153 -18.68 19.63 -10.62
CA HIS A 153 -19.94 20.20 -11.13
C HIS A 153 -19.75 21.06 -12.40
N ARG A 154 -18.64 21.79 -12.50
CA ARG A 154 -18.30 22.57 -13.70
C ARG A 154 -18.06 21.66 -14.90
N THR A 155 -17.36 20.55 -14.70
CA THR A 155 -17.05 19.58 -15.75
C THR A 155 -18.33 18.91 -16.26
N ASP A 156 -19.26 18.58 -15.36
CA ASP A 156 -20.59 18.05 -15.72
C ASP A 156 -21.43 19.08 -16.50
N SER A 157 -21.31 20.36 -16.15
CA SER A 157 -21.97 21.43 -16.92
C SER A 157 -21.42 21.49 -18.35
N LEU A 158 -20.09 21.36 -18.51
CA LEU A 158 -19.45 21.36 -19.84
C LEU A 158 -19.86 20.15 -20.68
N SER A 159 -19.96 18.95 -20.09
CA SER A 159 -20.46 17.77 -20.82
C SER A 159 -21.95 17.92 -21.19
N SER A 160 -22.79 18.45 -20.28
CA SER A 160 -24.20 18.74 -20.60
C SER A 160 -24.37 19.81 -21.69
N ILE A 161 -23.43 20.74 -21.86
CA ILE A 161 -23.44 21.70 -23.00
C ILE A 161 -23.30 20.96 -24.34
N VAL A 162 -22.43 19.94 -24.42
CA VAL A 162 -22.27 19.12 -25.63
C VAL A 162 -23.59 18.43 -25.97
N VAL A 163 -24.27 17.90 -24.96
CA VAL A 163 -25.59 17.25 -25.09
C VAL A 163 -26.66 18.26 -25.54
N LEU A 164 -26.68 19.46 -24.97
CA LEU A 164 -27.59 20.53 -25.37
C LEU A 164 -27.43 20.89 -26.85
N VAL A 165 -26.18 21.06 -27.32
CA VAL A 165 -25.87 21.37 -28.72
C VAL A 165 -26.30 20.23 -29.64
N ALA A 166 -26.10 18.97 -29.23
CA ALA A 166 -26.51 17.80 -29.99
C ALA A 166 -28.03 17.71 -30.14
N ILE A 167 -28.77 17.93 -29.04
CA ILE A 167 -30.24 17.97 -29.04
C ILE A 167 -30.76 19.11 -29.91
N ALA A 168 -30.18 20.32 -29.77
CA ALA A 168 -30.57 21.48 -30.57
C ALA A 168 -30.37 21.22 -32.08
N GLY A 169 -29.24 20.62 -32.45
CA GLY A 169 -28.94 20.26 -33.83
C GLY A 169 -29.87 19.16 -34.37
N ALA A 170 -30.22 18.17 -33.54
CA ALA A 170 -31.19 17.14 -33.90
C ALA A 170 -32.60 17.72 -34.14
N ILE A 171 -33.04 18.65 -33.29
CA ILE A 171 -34.30 19.40 -33.47
C ILE A 171 -34.25 20.27 -34.75
N ALA A 172 -33.10 20.85 -35.08
CA ALA A 172 -32.89 21.65 -36.28
C ALA A 172 -32.81 20.84 -37.59
N GLY A 173 -32.94 19.50 -37.52
CA GLY A 173 -32.98 18.61 -38.68
C GLY A 173 -31.72 17.77 -38.92
N ILE A 174 -30.67 17.94 -38.10
CA ILE A 174 -29.45 17.12 -38.16
C ILE A 174 -29.63 15.90 -37.24
N TRP A 175 -30.49 14.98 -37.67
CA TRP A 175 -31.01 13.86 -36.86
C TRP A 175 -29.94 12.97 -36.19
N TRP A 176 -28.77 12.82 -36.78
CA TRP A 176 -27.70 11.95 -36.26
C TRP A 176 -26.92 12.56 -35.10
N LEU A 177 -27.05 13.87 -34.82
CA LEU A 177 -26.25 14.53 -33.78
C LEU A 177 -26.55 14.00 -32.37
N ASP A 178 -27.81 13.74 -32.05
CA ASP A 178 -28.19 13.19 -30.74
C ASP A 178 -27.62 11.78 -30.53
N ALA A 179 -27.77 10.91 -31.52
CA ALA A 179 -27.21 9.55 -31.47
C ALA A 179 -25.67 9.57 -31.41
N LEU A 180 -25.01 10.47 -32.15
CA LEU A 180 -23.55 10.63 -32.05
C LEU A 180 -23.13 11.08 -30.65
N ALA A 181 -23.81 12.08 -30.08
CA ALA A 181 -23.51 12.54 -28.73
C ALA A 181 -23.73 11.44 -27.68
N ALA A 182 -24.79 10.64 -27.83
CA ALA A 182 -25.03 9.47 -26.98
C ALA A 182 -23.89 8.45 -27.06
N VAL A 183 -23.38 8.14 -28.26
CA VAL A 183 -22.20 7.26 -28.43
C VAL A 183 -20.97 7.86 -27.76
N LEU A 184 -20.71 9.16 -27.95
CA LEU A 184 -19.54 9.83 -27.36
C LEU A 184 -19.59 9.81 -25.82
N VAL A 185 -20.75 10.08 -25.23
CA VAL A 185 -20.96 10.00 -23.77
C VAL A 185 -20.82 8.56 -23.29
N ALA A 186 -21.39 7.58 -24.00
CA ALA A 186 -21.25 6.17 -23.66
C ALA A 186 -19.77 5.71 -23.68
N LEU A 187 -18.98 6.16 -24.66
CA LEU A 187 -17.54 5.88 -24.70
C LEU A 187 -16.78 6.53 -23.52
N LEU A 188 -17.16 7.73 -23.11
CA LEU A 188 -16.58 8.39 -21.93
C LEU A 188 -16.87 7.60 -20.66
N ILE A 189 -18.13 7.19 -20.44
CA ILE A 189 -18.53 6.35 -19.30
C ILE A 189 -17.78 5.02 -19.34
N GLY A 190 -17.72 4.37 -20.50
CA GLY A 190 -17.00 3.11 -20.69
C GLY A 190 -15.51 3.21 -20.38
N LYS A 191 -14.87 4.32 -20.75
CA LYS A 191 -13.47 4.60 -20.38
C LYS A 191 -13.31 4.73 -18.86
N VAL A 192 -14.15 5.52 -18.21
CA VAL A 192 -14.11 5.69 -16.74
C VAL A 192 -14.29 4.34 -16.03
N ALA A 193 -15.27 3.55 -16.48
CA ALA A 193 -15.50 2.21 -15.98
C ALA A 193 -14.28 1.30 -16.17
N LEU A 194 -13.63 1.32 -17.33
CA LEU A 194 -12.43 0.53 -17.60
C LEU A 194 -11.24 0.96 -16.74
N ASP A 195 -11.00 2.27 -16.60
CA ASP A 195 -9.92 2.82 -15.76
C ASP A 195 -10.13 2.43 -14.29
N MET A 196 -11.37 2.52 -13.78
CA MET A 196 -11.74 2.05 -12.44
C MET A 196 -11.49 0.54 -12.30
N LEU A 197 -11.96 -0.27 -13.25
CA LEU A 197 -11.79 -1.72 -13.23
C LEU A 197 -10.32 -2.12 -13.22
N LEU A 198 -9.51 -1.59 -14.14
CA LEU A 198 -8.09 -1.94 -14.26
C LEU A 198 -7.28 -1.50 -13.04
N THR A 199 -7.57 -0.33 -12.47
CA THR A 199 -6.88 0.18 -11.28
C THR A 199 -7.17 -0.71 -10.07
N ASN A 200 -8.43 -1.06 -9.84
CA ASN A 200 -8.81 -1.88 -8.69
C ASN A 200 -8.47 -3.37 -8.90
N ALA A 201 -8.49 -3.87 -10.13
CA ALA A 201 -8.03 -5.23 -10.44
C ALA A 201 -6.53 -5.40 -10.17
N LYS A 202 -5.71 -4.39 -10.51
CA LYS A 202 -4.27 -4.36 -10.17
C LYS A 202 -4.04 -4.48 -8.67
N GLU A 203 -4.84 -3.79 -7.87
CA GLU A 203 -4.79 -3.90 -6.41
C GLU A 203 -5.14 -5.32 -5.93
N LEU A 204 -6.13 -5.98 -6.54
CA LEU A 204 -6.55 -7.33 -6.14
C LEU A 204 -5.47 -8.40 -6.41
N VAL A 205 -4.63 -8.20 -7.43
CA VAL A 205 -3.52 -9.09 -7.79
C VAL A 205 -2.20 -8.70 -7.13
N ASP A 206 -2.24 -7.89 -6.06
CA ASP A 206 -1.07 -7.45 -5.29
C ASP A 206 0.01 -6.75 -6.16
N THR A 207 -0.43 -5.91 -7.11
CA THR A 207 0.51 -5.15 -7.95
C THR A 207 1.41 -4.24 -7.09
N ALA A 208 2.71 -4.25 -7.39
CA ALA A 208 3.71 -3.45 -6.70
C ALA A 208 3.50 -1.94 -6.92
N VAL A 209 4.00 -1.14 -5.98
CA VAL A 209 4.04 0.31 -6.12
C VAL A 209 5.00 0.71 -7.24
N PRO A 210 4.85 1.90 -7.85
CA PRO A 210 5.77 2.37 -8.87
C PRO A 210 7.24 2.31 -8.41
N ALA A 211 8.13 1.86 -9.29
CA ALA A 211 9.55 1.62 -8.94
C ALA A 211 10.23 2.85 -8.31
N GLN A 212 9.88 4.05 -8.78
CA GLN A 212 10.40 5.31 -8.23
C GLN A 212 9.97 5.54 -6.77
N GLN A 213 8.75 5.14 -6.41
CA GLN A 213 8.25 5.23 -5.04
C GLN A 213 8.91 4.16 -4.16
N LEU A 214 9.06 2.93 -4.67
CA LEU A 214 9.75 1.86 -3.96
C LEU A 214 11.21 2.21 -3.66
N GLU A 215 11.93 2.82 -4.61
CA GLU A 215 13.31 3.25 -4.37
C GLU A 215 13.41 4.40 -3.37
N LYS A 216 12.43 5.32 -3.34
CA LYS A 216 12.36 6.33 -2.26
C LYS A 216 12.20 5.68 -0.89
N ILE A 217 11.30 4.70 -0.77
CA ILE A 217 11.09 3.93 0.47
C ILE A 217 12.40 3.25 0.90
N LYS A 218 13.08 2.56 -0.02
CA LYS A 218 14.36 1.90 0.27
C LYS A 218 15.45 2.90 0.66
N ALA A 219 15.53 4.05 -0.02
CA ALA A 219 16.48 5.10 0.32
C ALA A 219 16.25 5.64 1.74
N THR A 220 15.00 5.95 2.10
CA THR A 220 14.64 6.38 3.46
C THR A 220 14.97 5.33 4.52
N ALA A 221 14.79 4.05 4.22
CA ALA A 221 15.17 2.97 5.13
C ALA A 221 16.70 2.87 5.33
N ARG A 222 17.49 3.10 4.28
CA ARG A 222 18.97 3.11 4.34
C ARG A 222 19.57 4.31 5.07
N GLU A 223 18.79 5.36 5.31
CA GLU A 223 19.25 6.52 6.10
C GLU A 223 19.33 6.21 7.61
N ILE A 224 18.71 5.12 8.07
CA ILE A 224 18.75 4.71 9.47
C ILE A 224 20.12 4.14 9.83
N ASP A 225 20.70 4.64 10.92
CA ASP A 225 21.98 4.16 11.42
C ASP A 225 21.92 2.66 11.75
N GLY A 226 22.98 1.94 11.40
CA GLY A 226 23.05 0.47 11.51
C GLY A 226 22.43 -0.31 10.34
N VAL A 227 21.69 0.34 9.42
CA VAL A 227 21.26 -0.29 8.16
C VAL A 227 22.39 -0.24 7.14
N LEU A 228 22.87 -1.42 6.75
CA LEU A 228 23.90 -1.55 5.70
C LEU A 228 23.29 -1.51 4.30
N ASP A 229 22.16 -2.20 4.10
CA ASP A 229 21.40 -2.19 2.85
C ASP A 229 19.96 -2.65 3.07
N VAL A 230 19.09 -2.36 2.09
CA VAL A 230 17.77 -2.96 1.94
C VAL A 230 17.73 -3.64 0.57
N HIS A 231 18.17 -4.89 0.55
CA HIS A 231 18.42 -5.62 -0.70
C HIS A 231 17.12 -6.18 -1.31
N SER A 232 16.10 -6.48 -0.49
CA SER A 232 14.78 -6.92 -0.93
C SER A 232 13.71 -5.98 -0.39
N ALA A 233 12.81 -5.53 -1.26
CA ALA A 233 11.61 -4.81 -0.87
C ALA A 233 10.46 -5.24 -1.77
N LYS A 234 9.47 -5.91 -1.19
CA LYS A 234 8.21 -6.22 -1.87
C LYS A 234 7.16 -5.25 -1.37
N SER A 235 6.31 -4.81 -2.28
CA SER A 235 5.23 -3.89 -1.97
C SER A 235 3.96 -4.35 -2.65
N ARG A 236 2.82 -4.00 -2.07
CA ARG A 236 1.51 -4.19 -2.68
C ARG A 236 0.53 -3.12 -2.19
N PHE A 237 -0.48 -2.84 -3.00
CA PHE A 237 -1.64 -2.07 -2.58
C PHE A 237 -2.66 -2.93 -1.82
N SER A 238 -3.33 -2.35 -0.82
CA SER A 238 -4.46 -2.97 -0.15
C SER A 238 -5.39 -1.93 0.48
N GLY A 239 -6.56 -1.77 -0.13
CA GLY A 239 -7.55 -0.75 0.21
C GLY A 239 -6.95 0.65 0.24
N GLY A 240 -6.24 1.02 -0.83
CA GLY A 240 -5.61 2.34 -1.00
C GLY A 240 -4.33 2.58 -0.19
N ASN A 241 -3.88 1.62 0.63
CA ASN A 241 -2.62 1.72 1.38
C ASN A 241 -1.54 0.83 0.80
N ILE A 242 -0.30 1.10 1.18
CA ILE A 242 0.88 0.32 0.83
C ILE A 242 1.23 -0.60 2.00
N LEU A 243 1.35 -1.89 1.69
CA LEU A 243 1.93 -2.91 2.58
C LEU A 243 3.32 -3.25 2.06
N LEU A 244 4.29 -3.30 2.98
CA LEU A 244 5.69 -3.56 2.66
C LEU A 244 6.21 -4.83 3.35
N GLU A 245 7.05 -5.56 2.64
CA GLU A 245 7.93 -6.60 3.17
C GLU A 245 9.37 -6.22 2.82
N LEU A 246 10.20 -6.01 3.83
CA LEU A 246 11.58 -5.54 3.68
C LEU A 246 12.58 -6.57 4.21
N HIS A 247 13.70 -6.72 3.53
CA HIS A 247 14.87 -7.39 4.09
C HIS A 247 15.92 -6.32 4.39
N ILE A 248 16.19 -6.12 5.67
CA ILE A 248 17.08 -5.08 6.18
C ILE A 248 18.38 -5.76 6.55
N GLN A 249 19.45 -5.41 5.84
CA GLN A 249 20.78 -5.91 6.12
C GLN A 249 21.43 -5.08 7.22
N VAL A 250 21.92 -5.74 8.27
CA VAL A 250 22.64 -5.13 9.40
C VAL A 250 23.97 -5.83 9.61
N ALA A 251 24.79 -5.33 10.54
CA ALA A 251 26.09 -5.94 10.82
C ALA A 251 25.95 -7.38 11.37
N PRO A 252 26.77 -8.35 10.92
CA PRO A 252 26.51 -9.77 11.18
C PRO A 252 26.62 -10.24 12.64
N GLU A 253 27.40 -9.55 13.46
CA GLU A 253 27.65 -9.92 14.87
C GLU A 253 26.78 -9.12 15.85
N LEU A 254 25.78 -8.37 15.35
CA LEU A 254 24.83 -7.67 16.23
C LEU A 254 24.00 -8.64 17.05
N THR A 255 23.60 -8.17 18.24
CA THR A 255 22.63 -8.90 19.03
C THR A 255 21.26 -8.89 18.34
N VAL A 256 20.46 -9.95 18.55
CA VAL A 256 19.09 -10.00 18.03
C VAL A 256 18.25 -8.81 18.51
N THR A 257 18.47 -8.37 19.74
CA THR A 257 17.78 -7.22 20.33
C THR A 257 18.13 -5.90 19.64
N GLU A 258 19.40 -5.69 19.27
CA GLU A 258 19.84 -4.49 18.57
C GLU A 258 19.40 -4.49 17.11
N GLY A 259 19.50 -5.64 16.42
CA GLY A 259 18.96 -5.80 15.07
C GLY A 259 17.45 -5.56 15.01
N HIS A 260 16.70 -6.04 16.01
CA HIS A 260 15.26 -5.76 16.13
C HIS A 260 14.99 -4.27 16.32
N TYR A 261 15.73 -3.59 17.20
CA TYR A 261 15.60 -2.15 17.42
C TYR A 261 15.86 -1.33 16.14
N ILE A 262 16.91 -1.66 15.37
CA ILE A 262 17.18 -1.02 14.07
C ILE A 262 16.00 -1.20 13.11
N GLY A 263 15.44 -2.42 13.04
CA GLY A 263 14.25 -2.71 12.25
C GLY A 263 13.03 -1.88 12.65
N GLU A 264 12.77 -1.74 13.96
CA GLU A 264 11.70 -0.88 14.48
C GLU A 264 11.90 0.59 14.09
N GLN A 265 13.13 1.11 14.16
CA GLN A 265 13.45 2.47 13.72
C GLN A 265 13.16 2.68 12.23
N VAL A 266 13.46 1.70 11.38
CA VAL A 266 13.09 1.73 9.96
C VAL A 266 11.58 1.79 9.79
N VAL A 267 10.82 0.93 10.47
CA VAL A 267 9.35 0.93 10.40
C VAL A 267 8.79 2.28 10.82
N GLU A 268 9.21 2.80 11.98
CA GLU A 268 8.73 4.08 12.49
C GLU A 268 9.03 5.23 11.52
N ARG A 269 10.24 5.26 10.95
CA ARG A 269 10.64 6.27 9.97
C ARG A 269 9.78 6.22 8.72
N LEU A 270 9.51 5.02 8.20
CA LEU A 270 8.69 4.84 6.99
C LEU A 270 7.24 5.27 7.24
N LEU A 271 6.63 4.83 8.34
CA LEU A 271 5.25 5.19 8.71
C LEU A 271 5.08 6.70 8.94
N ARG A 272 6.11 7.40 9.43
CA ARG A 272 6.09 8.87 9.61
C ARG A 272 6.35 9.66 8.33
N THR A 273 7.02 9.07 7.35
CA THR A 273 7.43 9.75 6.12
C THR A 273 6.41 9.56 5.00
N PHE A 274 5.74 8.42 4.95
CA PHE A 274 4.80 8.05 3.91
C PHE A 274 3.43 7.72 4.51
N ASP A 275 2.50 8.67 4.44
CA ASP A 275 1.12 8.51 4.95
C ASP A 275 0.39 7.29 4.34
N GLU A 276 0.79 6.89 3.13
CA GLU A 276 0.22 5.77 2.40
C GLU A 276 0.73 4.41 2.91
N VAL A 277 1.89 4.35 3.57
CA VAL A 277 2.44 3.12 4.12
C VAL A 277 1.79 2.85 5.47
N THR A 278 0.99 1.79 5.57
CA THR A 278 0.25 1.49 6.80
C THR A 278 0.76 0.26 7.55
N TYR A 279 1.56 -0.57 6.88
CA TYR A 279 2.05 -1.81 7.47
C TYR A 279 3.37 -2.24 6.83
N VAL A 280 4.33 -2.60 7.68
CA VAL A 280 5.66 -3.03 7.27
C VAL A 280 6.00 -4.31 8.02
N ILE A 281 6.26 -5.38 7.29
CA ILE A 281 6.95 -6.57 7.80
C ILE A 281 8.40 -6.40 7.41
N TYR A 282 9.31 -6.71 8.33
CA TYR A 282 10.73 -6.74 8.01
C TYR A 282 11.37 -8.03 8.50
N HIS A 283 12.39 -8.43 7.76
CA HIS A 283 13.33 -9.47 8.14
C HIS A 283 14.70 -8.80 8.35
N ILE A 284 15.41 -9.21 9.39
CA ILE A 284 16.77 -8.75 9.66
C ILE A 284 17.74 -9.77 9.10
N ASP A 285 18.57 -9.33 8.16
CA ASP A 285 19.57 -10.15 7.49
C ASP A 285 20.98 -9.70 7.83
N THR A 286 21.90 -10.66 7.89
CA THR A 286 23.33 -10.38 8.08
C THR A 286 24.08 -10.29 6.76
N ARG A 287 23.44 -10.67 5.64
CA ARG A 287 24.00 -10.73 4.30
C ARG A 287 22.93 -10.58 3.23
N ASN A 288 23.36 -10.24 2.02
CA ASN A 288 22.49 -10.28 0.86
C ASN A 288 22.34 -11.73 0.35
N ASP A 289 21.17 -12.32 0.62
CA ASP A 289 20.84 -13.71 0.27
C ASP A 289 20.38 -13.88 -1.19
N GLN A 290 20.16 -12.78 -1.92
CA GLN A 290 19.82 -12.79 -3.35
C GLN A 290 21.07 -12.81 -4.26
N ALA A 291 22.16 -12.18 -3.83
CA ALA A 291 23.40 -12.08 -4.60
C ALA A 291 24.30 -13.32 -4.47
N THR A 292 24.18 -14.04 -3.36
CA THR A 292 25.02 -15.21 -3.07
C THR A 292 24.20 -16.46 -3.37
N ALA A 293 24.52 -17.19 -4.45
CA ALA A 293 24.03 -18.55 -4.60
C ALA A 293 24.26 -19.26 -3.26
N ARG A 294 23.22 -19.83 -2.65
CA ARG A 294 23.31 -20.52 -1.35
C ARG A 294 24.47 -21.51 -1.44
N ALA A 295 25.65 -21.12 -0.98
CA ALA A 295 26.68 -22.07 -0.67
C ALA A 295 26.06 -22.87 0.46
N GLU A 296 25.60 -24.09 0.15
CA GLU A 296 25.07 -25.04 1.11
C GLU A 296 26.23 -25.50 2.01
N LEU A 297 26.77 -24.58 2.80
CA LEU A 297 27.56 -24.92 3.96
C LEU A 297 26.59 -25.60 4.92
N THR A 298 26.66 -26.92 5.00
CA THR A 298 26.03 -27.69 6.06
C THR A 298 26.76 -27.36 7.36
N LEU A 299 26.31 -26.31 8.03
CA LEU A 299 26.86 -25.86 9.30
C LEU A 299 26.27 -26.70 10.45
N PRO A 300 27.08 -27.15 11.41
CA PRO A 300 26.57 -27.86 12.57
C PRO A 300 25.64 -26.95 13.39
N ASN A 301 24.57 -27.52 13.91
CA ASN A 301 23.63 -26.78 14.75
C ASN A 301 24.20 -26.59 16.18
N ARG A 302 23.53 -25.74 16.98
CA ARG A 302 23.95 -25.44 18.36
C ARG A 302 24.16 -26.69 19.22
N VAL A 303 23.27 -27.68 19.13
CA VAL A 303 23.34 -28.90 19.94
C VAL A 303 24.58 -29.73 19.59
N GLU A 304 24.93 -29.79 18.31
CA GLU A 304 26.15 -30.46 17.85
C GLU A 304 27.41 -29.75 18.36
N ILE A 305 27.43 -28.42 18.32
CA ILE A 305 28.53 -27.61 18.87
C ILE A 305 28.66 -27.82 20.38
N GLU A 306 27.57 -27.78 21.13
CA GLU A 306 27.57 -27.99 22.58
C GLU A 306 28.04 -29.40 22.97
N ARG A 307 27.70 -30.40 22.15
CA ARG A 307 28.21 -31.77 22.31
C ARG A 307 29.73 -31.84 22.09
N LEU A 308 30.25 -31.21 21.03
CA LEU A 308 31.69 -31.13 20.78
C LEU A 308 32.41 -30.40 21.92
N PHE A 309 31.83 -29.29 22.38
CA PHE A 309 32.38 -28.51 23.49
C PHE A 309 32.45 -29.34 24.78
N SER A 310 31.40 -30.09 25.09
CA SER A 310 31.36 -31.02 26.24
C SER A 310 32.43 -32.12 26.14
N GLN A 311 32.67 -32.66 24.94
CA GLN A 311 33.73 -33.65 24.70
C GLN A 311 35.12 -33.05 24.88
N PHE A 312 35.34 -31.81 24.41
CA PHE A 312 36.60 -31.10 24.57
C PHE A 312 36.85 -30.70 26.04
N HIS A 313 35.81 -30.26 26.76
CA HIS A 313 35.86 -29.98 28.20
C HIS A 313 36.31 -31.18 29.03
N ALA A 314 35.85 -32.38 28.68
CA ALA A 314 36.27 -33.60 29.38
C ALA A 314 37.79 -33.83 29.29
N ARG A 315 38.43 -33.38 28.19
CA ARG A 315 39.86 -33.52 27.91
C ARG A 315 40.72 -32.35 28.41
N LEU A 316 40.13 -31.31 28.99
CA LEU A 316 40.89 -30.16 29.50
C LEU A 316 41.79 -30.57 30.69
N PRO A 317 42.99 -29.97 30.80
CA PRO A 317 43.81 -30.03 32.01
C PRO A 317 43.04 -29.57 33.25
N ALA A 318 43.28 -30.19 34.41
CA ALA A 318 42.54 -29.88 35.65
C ALA A 318 42.61 -28.38 36.03
N ASN A 319 43.77 -27.75 35.84
CA ASN A 319 43.98 -26.33 36.10
C ASN A 319 43.22 -25.38 35.16
N LEU A 320 42.64 -25.88 34.06
CA LEU A 320 41.82 -25.10 33.14
C LEU A 320 40.32 -25.40 33.28
N LYS A 321 39.92 -26.50 33.94
CA LYS A 321 38.51 -26.87 34.11
C LYS A 321 37.74 -25.86 34.97
N ASP A 322 38.41 -25.28 35.95
CA ASP A 322 37.81 -24.27 36.82
C ASP A 322 37.48 -22.98 36.05
N LEU A 323 38.29 -22.63 35.05
CA LEU A 323 38.10 -21.42 34.22
C LEU A 323 36.89 -21.49 33.28
N VAL A 324 36.49 -22.69 32.86
CA VAL A 324 35.36 -22.90 31.93
C VAL A 324 34.08 -23.32 32.64
N SER A 325 34.13 -23.49 33.97
CA SER A 325 32.95 -23.78 34.77
C SER A 325 32.03 -22.55 34.79
N GLY A 326 30.93 -22.61 34.03
CA GLY A 326 30.02 -21.48 33.84
C GLY A 326 30.21 -20.70 32.53
N SER A 327 31.09 -21.15 31.62
CA SER A 327 31.28 -20.46 30.34
C SER A 327 30.01 -20.42 29.48
N GLN A 328 29.72 -19.27 28.87
CA GLN A 328 28.63 -19.09 27.93
C GLN A 328 29.12 -19.18 26.47
N LEU A 329 28.29 -19.74 25.60
CA LEU A 329 28.59 -19.94 24.18
C LEU A 329 27.70 -19.09 23.28
N ASN A 330 28.32 -18.11 22.62
CA ASN A 330 27.70 -17.33 21.56
C ASN A 330 28.17 -17.85 20.21
N LEU A 331 27.22 -18.19 19.34
CA LEU A 331 27.48 -18.77 18.03
C LEU A 331 27.02 -17.78 16.96
N HIS A 332 27.93 -17.38 16.09
CA HIS A 332 27.65 -16.48 14.97
C HIS A 332 27.71 -17.28 13.68
N TYR A 333 26.57 -17.43 13.01
CA TYR A 333 26.46 -18.15 11.74
C TYR A 333 26.69 -17.18 10.58
N LEU A 334 27.93 -17.12 10.10
CA LEU A 334 28.39 -16.18 9.08
C LEU A 334 28.52 -16.85 7.71
N ALA A 335 28.82 -16.06 6.68
CA ALA A 335 28.98 -16.57 5.31
C ALA A 335 30.20 -17.51 5.19
N GLU A 336 31.26 -17.25 5.95
CA GLU A 336 32.51 -18.00 5.95
C GLU A 336 32.47 -19.23 6.88
N GLY A 337 31.41 -19.39 7.67
CA GLY A 337 31.25 -20.45 8.67
C GLY A 337 30.82 -19.94 10.05
N ILE A 338 30.94 -20.78 11.07
CA ILE A 338 30.58 -20.43 12.44
C ILE A 338 31.76 -19.78 13.15
N VAL A 339 31.52 -18.60 13.75
CA VAL A 339 32.42 -18.02 14.74
C VAL A 339 31.87 -18.33 16.13
N ILE A 340 32.69 -19.00 16.95
CA ILE A 340 32.33 -19.39 18.32
C ILE A 340 33.00 -18.42 19.30
N ASP A 341 32.18 -17.78 20.12
CA ASP A 341 32.60 -16.97 21.25
C ASP A 341 32.37 -17.72 22.55
N VAL A 342 33.47 -18.08 23.21
CA VAL A 342 33.47 -18.67 24.54
C VAL A 342 33.65 -17.54 25.55
N LYS A 343 32.58 -17.14 26.22
CA LYS A 343 32.64 -16.15 27.30
C LYS A 343 32.84 -16.88 28.62
N LEU A 344 33.94 -16.59 29.31
CA LEU A 344 34.21 -17.13 30.64
C LEU A 344 33.53 -16.23 31.67
N ASP A 345 32.78 -16.85 32.57
CA ASP A 345 32.07 -16.17 33.65
C ASP A 345 32.94 -16.20 34.92
N VAL A 346 33.19 -15.03 35.51
CA VAL A 346 33.99 -14.91 36.73
C VAL A 346 33.30 -13.95 37.69
N PRO A 347 32.64 -14.45 38.73
CA PRO A 347 32.05 -13.60 39.77
C PRO A 347 33.17 -13.05 40.66
N MET A 348 33.78 -11.93 40.28
CA MET A 348 34.84 -11.26 41.05
C MET A 348 34.74 -9.73 40.93
N SER A 349 35.12 -9.03 42.00
CA SER A 349 35.26 -7.57 41.98
C SER A 349 36.34 -7.11 40.97
N ALA A 350 36.18 -5.94 40.36
CA ALA A 350 37.08 -5.48 39.29
C ALA A 350 38.57 -5.47 39.64
N ASN A 351 38.93 -5.17 40.90
CA ASN A 351 40.31 -5.18 41.38
C ASN A 351 40.88 -6.61 41.50
N GLU A 352 40.09 -7.57 41.97
CA GLU A 352 40.52 -8.98 42.05
C GLU A 352 40.62 -9.62 40.68
N ALA A 353 39.71 -9.24 39.77
CA ALA A 353 39.70 -9.73 38.40
C ALA A 353 40.93 -9.27 37.62
N GLN A 354 41.41 -8.03 37.81
CA GLN A 354 42.59 -7.51 37.11
C GLN A 354 43.90 -8.21 37.52
N ASP A 355 44.09 -8.41 38.82
CA ASP A 355 45.24 -9.14 39.39
C ASP A 355 45.24 -10.63 39.03
N LYS A 356 44.04 -11.21 38.89
CA LYS A 356 43.87 -12.59 38.44
C LYS A 356 44.06 -12.71 36.93
N LEU A 357 43.61 -11.74 36.14
CA LEU A 357 43.83 -11.66 34.68
C LEU A 357 45.32 -11.67 34.32
N GLN A 358 46.13 -10.87 35.02
CA GLN A 358 47.59 -10.86 34.77
C GLN A 358 48.25 -12.19 35.15
N ARG A 359 47.76 -12.86 36.20
CA ARG A 359 48.23 -14.19 36.60
C ARG A 359 47.77 -15.29 35.63
N ASP A 360 46.56 -15.17 35.10
CA ASP A 360 45.90 -16.21 34.29
C ASP A 360 46.00 -15.95 32.78
N GLU A 361 46.62 -14.86 32.31
CA GLU A 361 46.77 -14.55 30.88
C GLU A 361 47.42 -15.72 30.11
N ARG A 362 48.42 -16.37 30.72
CA ARG A 362 49.05 -17.57 30.16
C ARG A 362 48.07 -18.74 30.07
N GLN A 363 47.20 -18.91 31.06
CA GLN A 363 46.17 -19.95 31.09
C GLN A 363 45.08 -19.66 30.04
N LEU A 364 44.64 -18.41 29.90
CA LEU A 364 43.68 -17.96 28.89
C LEU A 364 44.21 -18.16 27.46
N ARG A 365 45.48 -17.82 27.20
CA ARG A 365 46.13 -18.09 25.91
C ARG A 365 46.21 -19.60 25.63
N THR A 366 46.55 -20.39 26.65
CA THR A 366 46.60 -21.86 26.55
C THR A 366 45.21 -22.43 26.24
N LEU A 367 44.16 -21.93 26.90
CA LEU A 367 42.78 -22.33 26.68
C LEU A 367 42.28 -21.95 25.28
N ALA A 368 42.56 -20.73 24.83
CA ALA A 368 42.21 -20.28 23.48
C ALA A 368 42.92 -21.12 22.41
N GLN A 369 44.20 -21.45 22.62
CA GLN A 369 44.95 -22.33 21.72
C GLN A 369 44.40 -23.75 21.74
N PHE A 370 44.01 -24.27 22.90
CA PHE A 370 43.37 -25.58 23.03
C PHE A 370 42.10 -25.66 22.16
N TYR A 371 41.17 -24.69 22.29
CA TYR A 371 39.96 -24.68 21.48
C TYR A 371 40.23 -24.55 20.00
N ARG A 372 41.15 -23.64 19.61
CA ARG A 372 41.52 -23.49 18.19
C ARG A 372 42.04 -24.80 17.60
N THR A 373 42.86 -25.54 18.34
CA THR A 373 43.36 -26.84 17.87
C THR A 373 42.24 -27.88 17.79
N GLN A 374 41.34 -27.96 18.77
CA GLN A 374 40.25 -28.95 18.76
C GLN A 374 39.23 -28.69 17.65
N PHE A 375 38.97 -27.42 17.32
CA PHE A 375 38.01 -27.02 16.30
C PHE A 375 38.61 -26.85 14.90
N ALA A 376 39.93 -26.98 14.73
CA ALA A 376 40.59 -26.79 13.43
C ALA A 376 40.12 -27.80 12.37
N ASP A 377 39.81 -29.03 12.78
CA ASP A 377 39.38 -30.12 11.90
C ASP A 377 37.85 -30.28 11.85
N VAL A 378 37.09 -29.35 12.44
CA VAL A 378 35.62 -29.39 12.44
C VAL A 378 35.11 -28.57 11.26
N ASP A 379 34.54 -29.26 10.27
CA ASP A 379 33.95 -28.63 9.10
C ASP A 379 32.90 -27.57 9.48
N GLY A 380 32.99 -26.42 8.83
CA GLY A 380 32.08 -25.30 9.04
C GLY A 380 32.44 -24.36 10.19
N ILE A 381 33.51 -24.61 10.96
CA ILE A 381 34.00 -23.67 11.97
C ILE A 381 35.04 -22.73 11.36
N ALA A 382 34.72 -21.44 11.30
CA ALA A 382 35.62 -20.43 10.78
C ALA A 382 36.62 -19.95 11.83
N LYS A 383 36.16 -19.75 13.08
CA LYS A 383 36.98 -19.15 14.13
C LYS A 383 36.44 -19.46 15.53
N VAL A 384 37.36 -19.60 16.49
CA VAL A 384 37.02 -19.63 17.92
C VAL A 384 37.72 -18.50 18.66
N ARG A 385 36.96 -17.72 19.42
CA ARG A 385 37.41 -16.63 20.27
C ARG A 385 37.06 -16.95 21.72
N VAL A 386 37.99 -16.66 22.63
CA VAL A 386 37.75 -16.78 24.07
C VAL A 386 37.75 -15.37 24.63
N TRP A 387 36.66 -15.02 25.30
CA TRP A 387 36.42 -13.74 25.93
C TRP A 387 36.41 -13.91 27.43
N TYR A 388 37.02 -12.95 28.12
CA TYR A 388 37.02 -12.87 29.58
C TYR A 388 36.24 -11.62 29.96
N GLY A 389 35.11 -11.79 30.65
CA GLY A 389 34.27 -10.70 31.13
C GLY A 389 34.46 -10.47 32.63
N ILE A 390 34.37 -9.22 33.05
CA ILE A 390 34.24 -8.83 34.45
C ILE A 390 32.84 -8.20 34.54
N GLU A 391 31.91 -8.85 35.24
CA GLU A 391 30.63 -8.21 35.59
C GLU A 391 30.84 -7.48 36.93
N GLU A 392 30.76 -6.14 36.92
CA GLU A 392 30.81 -5.28 38.12
C GLU A 392 29.46 -5.18 38.83
#